data_AF-A0A3N4UY21-F1
#
_entry.id   AF-A0A3N4UY21-F1
#
_cell.length_a   1.000
_cell.length_b   1.000
_cell.length_c   1.000
_cell.angle_alpha   90.00
_cell.angle_beta   90.00
_cell.angle_gamma   90.00
#
_symmetry.space_group_name_H-M   'P 1'
#
loop_
_entity.id
_entity.type
_entity.pdbx_description
1 polymer ?
#
loop_
_entity_poly.entity_id
_entity_poly.type
_entity_poly.pdbx_seq_one_letter_code
_entity_poly.pdbx_strand_id
1 'polypeptide(L)' 'MKIIYDTLSDTISVDGLNSQETRILDDKLAVAFSRNEPIMTVAATIMATAQELSSAHE' A
#
# COMPACT_ATOMS: atom_id res chain seq x y z
N MET A 1 0.21 -4.63 -12.28
CA MET A 1 0.23 -4.23 -10.86
C MET A 1 -1.19 -4.25 -10.32
N LYS A 2 -1.51 -5.23 -9.46
CA LYS A 2 -2.83 -5.41 -8.86
C LYS A 2 -2.71 -5.23 -7.35
N ILE A 3 -3.42 -4.28 -6.79
CA ILE A 3 -3.51 -4.05 -5.35
C ILE A 3 -4.78 -4.75 -4.86
N ILE A 4 -4.63 -5.64 -3.89
CA ILE A 4 -5.71 -6.35 -3.23
C ILE A 4 -5.71 -5.91 -1.79
N TYR A 5 -6.85 -5.42 -1.31
CA TYR A 5 -7.05 -5.13 0.10
C TYR A 5 -8.06 -6.13 0.65
N ASP A 6 -7.62 -6.96 1.60
CA ASP A 6 -8.45 -7.91 2.29
C ASP A 6 -9.05 -7.23 3.53
N THR A 7 -10.34 -6.94 3.48
CA THR A 7 -11.05 -6.25 4.57
C THR A 7 -11.30 -7.14 5.78
N LEU A 8 -11.18 -8.47 5.65
CA LEU A 8 -11.38 -9.42 6.76
C LEU A 8 -10.13 -9.51 7.62
N SER A 9 -8.97 -9.51 6.98
CA SER A 9 -7.66 -9.58 7.62
C SER A 9 -7.05 -8.20 7.86
N ASP A 10 -7.68 -7.14 7.33
CA ASP A 10 -7.17 -5.76 7.33
C ASP A 10 -5.76 -5.67 6.71
N THR A 11 -5.49 -6.48 5.69
CA THR A 11 -4.17 -6.57 5.06
C THR A 11 -4.21 -6.14 3.61
N ILE A 12 -3.21 -5.35 3.21
CA ILE A 12 -2.94 -5.05 1.80
C ILE A 12 -1.98 -6.09 1.20
N SER A 13 -2.17 -6.42 -0.07
CA SER A 13 -1.29 -7.29 -0.85
C SER A 13 -1.15 -6.72 -2.24
N VAL A 14 0.10 -6.60 -2.71
CA VAL A 14 0.39 -6.07 -4.04
C VAL A 14 1.17 -7.12 -4.82
N ASP A 15 0.62 -7.51 -5.96
CA ASP A 15 1.29 -8.42 -6.87
C ASP A 15 2.60 -7.80 -7.37
N GLY A 16 3.72 -8.48 -7.10
CA GLY A 16 5.08 -8.00 -7.39
C GLY A 16 5.86 -7.46 -6.19
N LEU A 17 5.25 -7.33 -5.01
CA LEU A 17 5.93 -6.91 -3.79
C LEU A 17 6.14 -8.09 -2.83
N ASN A 18 7.30 -8.12 -2.16
CA ASN A 18 7.60 -9.10 -1.12
C ASN A 18 6.96 -8.72 0.24
N SER A 19 7.10 -9.59 1.23
CA SER A 19 6.49 -9.39 2.56
C SER A 19 7.01 -8.15 3.30
N GLN A 20 8.25 -7.72 3.08
CA GLN A 20 8.78 -6.48 3.68
C GLN A 20 8.20 -5.23 2.99
N GLU A 21 8.16 -5.22 1.67
CA GLU A 21 7.60 -4.11 0.88
C GLU A 21 6.11 -3.93 1.15
N THR A 22 5.37 -5.04 1.24
CA THR A 22 3.96 -5.05 1.61
C THR A 22 3.74 -4.45 3.00
N ARG A 23 4.64 -4.70 3.95
CA ARG A 23 4.58 -4.12 5.30
C ARG A 23 4.81 -2.60 5.32
N ILE A 24 5.65 -2.08 4.41
CA ILE A 24 5.85 -0.63 4.26
C ILE A 24 4.55 0.04 3.76
N LEU A 25 3.86 -0.61 2.82
CA LEU A 25 2.57 -0.16 2.33
C LEU A 25 1.49 -0.17 3.40
N ASP A 26 1.45 -1.22 4.21
CA ASP A 26 0.53 -1.37 5.34
C ASP A 26 0.73 -0.26 6.39
N ASP A 27 1.98 0.04 6.74
CA ASP A 27 2.31 1.12 7.68
C ASP A 27 1.86 2.50 7.16
N LYS A 28 2.12 2.79 5.88
CA LYS A 28 1.63 4.02 5.23
C LYS A 28 0.10 4.09 5.20
N LEU A 29 -0.56 2.97 4.96
CA LEU A 29 -2.01 2.86 4.95
C LEU A 29 -2.58 3.20 6.33
N ALA A 30 -2.02 2.59 7.38
CA ALA A 30 -2.41 2.84 8.77
C ALA A 30 -2.21 4.31 9.16
N VAL A 31 -1.09 4.94 8.77
CA VAL A 31 -0.84 6.36 9.01
C VAL A 31 -1.86 7.24 8.28
N ALA A 32 -2.16 6.96 7.01
CA ALA A 32 -3.11 7.73 6.23
C ALA A 32 -4.54 7.64 6.79
N PHE A 33 -4.96 6.44 7.23
CA PHE A 33 -6.22 6.25 7.95
C PHE A 33 -6.24 6.97 9.31
N SER A 34 -5.16 6.90 10.08
CA SER A 34 -5.06 7.58 11.38
C SER A 34 -5.21 9.10 11.29
N ARG A 35 -4.83 9.66 10.13
CA ARG A 35 -4.91 11.09 9.82
C ARG A 35 -6.26 11.49 9.21
N ASN A 36 -7.19 10.55 9.03
CA ASN A 36 -8.45 10.76 8.30
C ASN A 36 -8.20 11.40 6.93
N GLU A 37 -7.14 10.96 6.23
CA GLU A 37 -6.90 11.46 4.88
C GLU A 37 -8.03 11.06 3.93
N PRO A 38 -8.38 11.90 2.95
CA PRO A 38 -9.36 11.55 1.93
C PRO A 38 -8.95 10.25 1.23
N ILE A 39 -9.91 9.34 1.00
CA ILE A 39 -9.66 8.02 0.37
C ILE A 39 -8.89 8.16 -0.95
N MET A 40 -9.16 9.21 -1.74
CA MET A 40 -8.42 9.49 -2.97
C MET A 40 -6.92 9.79 -2.72
N THR A 41 -6.61 10.53 -1.67
CA THR A 41 -5.22 10.81 -1.26
C THR A 41 -4.54 9.53 -0.80
N VAL A 42 -5.23 8.71 0.00
CA VAL A 42 -4.72 7.41 0.46
C VAL A 42 -4.41 6.51 -0.73
N ALA A 43 -5.36 6.36 -1.66
CA ALA A 43 -5.18 5.55 -2.86
C ALA A 43 -4.00 6.04 -3.74
N ALA A 44 -3.85 7.36 -3.90
CA ALA A 44 -2.73 7.95 -4.63
C ALA A 44 -1.38 7.65 -3.95
N THR A 45 -1.31 7.79 -2.63
CA THR A 45 -0.10 7.50 -1.83
C THR A 45 0.28 6.03 -1.89
N ILE A 46 -0.69 5.11 -1.81
CA ILE A 46 -0.45 3.67 -1.98
C ILE A 46 0.09 3.39 -3.38
N MET A 47 -0.56 3.90 -4.43
CA MET A 47 -0.14 3.63 -5.80
C MET A 47 1.27 4.16 -6.09
N ALA A 48 1.59 5.38 -5.63
CA ALA A 48 2.91 5.96 -5.76
C ALA A 48 3.97 5.13 -5.02
N THR A 49 3.70 4.79 -3.75
CA THR A 49 4.64 3.99 -2.93
C THR A 49 4.86 2.60 -3.55
N ALA A 50 3.79 1.97 -4.02
CA ALA A 50 3.87 0.65 -4.62
C ALA A 50 4.60 0.68 -5.98
N GLN A 51 4.51 1.78 -6.74
CA GLN A 51 5.35 1.99 -7.94
C GLN A 51 6.82 2.17 -7.58
N GLU A 52 7.14 3.01 -6.59
CA GLU A 52 8.51 3.23 -6.14
C GLU A 52 9.18 1.92 -5.68
N LEU A 53 8.46 1.12 -4.88
CA LEU A 53 8.95 -0.17 -4.41
C LEU A 53 9.11 -1.17 -5.56
N SER A 54 8.16 -1.20 -6.51
CA SER A 54 8.27 -2.08 -7.68
C SER A 54 9.44 -1.72 -8.59
N SER A 55 9.71 -0.42 -8.81
CA SER A 55 10.83 0.03 -9.65
C SER A 55 12.18 -0.06 -8.96
N ALA A 56 12.23 -0.08 -7.62
CA ALA A 56 13.46 -0.37 -6.87
C ALA A 56 13.86 -1.86 -6.92
N HIS A 57 12.96 -2.73 -7.41
CA HIS A 57 13.15 -4.17 -7.52
C HIS A 57 13.64 -4.63 -8.91
N GLU A 58 13.74 -3.70 -9.89
CA GLU A 58 14.37 -3.91 -11.21
C GLU A 58 15.85 -3.51 -11.21
#